data_AF-A0A2I0N6L6-F1
#
_entry.id   AF-A0A2I0N6L6-F1
#
_cell.length_a   1.000
_cell.length_b   1.000
_cell.length_c   1.000
_cell.angle_alpha   90.00
_cell.angle_beta   90.00
_cell.angle_gamma   90.00
#
_symmetry.space_group_name_H-M   'P 1'
#
loop_
_entity.id
_entity.type
_entity.pdbx_description
1 polymer ?
#
loop_
_entity_poly.entity_id
_entity_poly.type
_entity_poly.pdbx_seq_one_letter_code
_entity_poly.pdbx_strand_id
1 'polypeptide(L)' 'MKVTGWTIVSLVMLFAGIIFYFVWNLIYGAWTDIGVYAMTVPLLLFGIFGIFLSSPKKN' A
#
# COMPACT_ATOMS: atom_id res chain seq x y z
N MET A 1 18.27 -2.46 -5.39
CA MET A 1 17.08 -1.71 -5.85
C MET A 1 17.48 -0.24 -5.93
N LYS A 2 17.45 0.39 -7.12
CA LYS A 2 17.70 1.83 -7.19
C LYS A 2 16.47 2.52 -6.61
N VAL A 3 16.62 3.19 -5.47
CA VAL A 3 15.52 3.96 -4.87
C VAL A 3 15.30 5.20 -5.75
N THR A 4 14.19 5.23 -6.46
CA THR A 4 13.76 6.37 -7.27
C THR A 4 12.57 7.07 -6.59
N GLY A 5 12.19 8.26 -7.08
CA GLY A 5 11.00 8.96 -6.57
C GLY A 5 9.74 8.09 -6.62
N TRP A 6 9.57 7.30 -7.69
CA TRP A 6 8.46 6.37 -7.82
C TRP A 6 8.48 5.26 -6.76
N THR A 7 9.66 4.72 -6.47
CA THR A 7 9.83 3.72 -5.41
C THR A 7 9.39 4.26 -4.04
N ILE A 8 9.71 5.51 -3.74
CA ILE A 8 9.32 6.16 -2.48
C ILE A 8 7.80 6.31 -2.42
N VAL A 9 7.17 6.80 -3.49
CA VAL A 9 5.70 6.93 -3.55
C VAL A 9 5.02 5.58 -3.35
N SER A 10 5.53 4.52 -3.99
CA SER A 10 4.99 3.17 -3.83
C SER A 10 5.13 2.64 -2.40
N LEU A 11 6.27 2.89 -1.74
CA LEU A 11 6.46 2.52 -0.34
C LEU A 11 5.49 3.29 0.57
N VAL A 12 5.30 4.60 0.34
CA VAL A 12 4.36 5.40 1.11
C VAL A 12 2.93 4.88 0.96
N MET A 13 2.50 4.56 -0.26
CA MET A 13 1.17 3.98 -0.50
C MET A 13 1.00 2.63 0.21
N LEU A 14 2.02 1.77 0.16
CA LEU A 14 2.01 0.47 0.83
C LEU A 14 1.85 0.64 2.35
N PHE A 15 2.71 1.45 2.98
CA PHE A 15 2.67 1.68 4.42
C PHE A 15 1.42 2.43 4.85
N ALA A 16 0.94 3.39 4.06
CA ALA A 16 -0.32 4.08 4.34
C ALA A 16 -1.49 3.11 4.35
N GLY A 17 -1.56 2.17 3.40
CA GLY A 17 -2.61 1.14 3.38
C GLY A 17 -2.56 0.22 4.61
N ILE A 18 -1.36 -0.22 5.01
CA ILE A 18 -1.16 -1.06 6.20
C ILE A 18 -1.56 -0.29 7.47
N ILE A 19 -1.05 0.92 7.66
CA ILE A 19 -1.31 1.74 8.84
C ILE A 19 -2.80 2.06 8.93
N PHE A 20 -3.42 2.50 7.83
CA PHE A 20 -4.85 2.78 7.78
C PHE A 20 -5.66 1.56 8.21
N TYR A 21 -5.37 0.38 7.66
CA TYR A 21 -6.08 -0.85 8.00
C TYR A 21 -6.02 -1.14 9.50
N PHE A 22 -4.82 -1.18 10.09
CA PHE A 22 -4.68 -1.52 11.50
C PHE A 22 -5.26 -0.45 12.42
N VAL A 23 -4.98 0.83 12.16
CA VAL A 23 -5.47 1.93 13.01
C VAL A 23 -7.00 1.98 12.99
N TRP A 24 -7.62 1.86 11.81
CA TRP A 24 -9.08 1.91 11.71
C TRP A 24 -9.75 0.74 12.44
N ASN A 25 -9.19 -0.46 12.29
CA ASN A 25 -9.72 -1.65 12.94
C ASN A 25 -9.54 -1.66 14.46
N LEU A 26 -8.44 -1.09 14.96
CA LEU A 26 -8.21 -0.95 16.39
C LEU A 26 -9.16 0.07 17.04
N ILE A 27 -9.49 1.15 16.34
CA ILE A 27 -10.38 2.20 16.87
C ILE A 27 -11.85 1.80 16.76
N TYR A 28 -12.26 1.23 15.62
CA TYR A 28 -13.68 1.03 15.30
C TYR A 28 -14.11 -0.44 15.29
N GLY A 29 -13.20 -1.41 15.47
CA GLY A 29 -13.52 -2.84 15.44
C GLY A 29 -13.99 -3.37 14.08
N ALA A 30 -13.72 -2.64 13.00
CA ALA A 30 -14.31 -2.82 11.67
C ALA A 30 -13.60 -3.87 10.78
N TRP A 31 -13.17 -5.00 11.38
CA TRP A 31 -12.23 -5.95 10.76
C TRP A 31 -12.69 -6.55 9.44
N THR A 32 -14.01 -6.58 9.20
CA THR A 32 -14.65 -7.14 8.00
C THR A 32 -15.43 -6.10 7.21
N ASP A 33 -15.24 -4.82 7.50
CA ASP A 33 -15.97 -3.74 6.85
C ASP A 33 -15.48 -3.53 5.41
N ILE A 34 -16.44 -3.52 4.48
CA ILE A 34 -16.16 -3.41 3.05
C ILE A 34 -15.59 -2.05 2.66
N GLY A 35 -15.96 -0.98 3.37
CA GLY A 35 -15.44 0.37 3.15
C GLY A 35 -13.97 0.49 3.53
N VAL A 36 -13.57 -0.16 4.63
CA VAL A 36 -12.16 -0.25 5.04
C VAL A 36 -11.35 -0.97 3.98
N TYR A 37 -11.83 -2.12 3.48
CA TYR A 37 -11.16 -2.84 2.41
C TYR A 37 -11.11 -2.06 1.09
N ALA A 38 -12.17 -1.33 0.74
CA ALA A 38 -12.22 -0.51 -0.48
C ALA A 38 -11.14 0.59 -0.50
N MET A 39 -10.70 1.06 0.67
CA MET A 39 -9.57 1.99 0.80
C MET A 39 -8.22 1.26 0.89
N THR A 40 -8.12 0.22 1.72
CA THR A 40 -6.86 -0.51 1.95
C THR A 40 -6.36 -1.22 0.70
N VAL A 41 -7.23 -1.95 -0.03
CA VAL A 41 -6.80 -2.81 -1.13
C VAL A 41 -6.16 -2.02 -2.28
N PRO A 42 -6.74 -0.92 -2.80
CA PRO A 42 -6.08 -0.12 -3.82
C PRO A 42 -4.71 0.42 -3.38
N LEU A 43 -4.60 0.93 -2.14
CA LEU A 43 -3.32 1.43 -1.59
C LEU A 43 -2.23 0.36 -1.57
N LEU A 44 -2.58 -0.86 -1.13
CA LEU A 44 -1.66 -1.98 -1.15
C LEU A 44 -1.29 -2.40 -2.57
N LEU A 45 -2.26 -2.51 -3.48
CA LEU A 45 -2.01 -2.90 -4.87
C LEU A 45 -1.11 -1.88 -5.59
N PHE A 46 -1.40 -0.58 -5.47
CA PHE A 46 -0.54 0.46 -6.07
C PHE A 46 0.86 0.48 -5.44
N GLY A 47 0.97 0.22 -4.13
CA GLY A 47 2.27 0.09 -3.47
C GLY A 47 3.07 -1.11 -3.99
N ILE A 48 2.46 -2.29 -4.05
CA ILE A 48 3.11 -3.53 -4.52
C ILE A 48 3.50 -3.40 -6.01
N PHE A 49 2.56 -3.03 -6.87
CA PHE A 49 2.83 -2.92 -8.30
C PHE A 49 3.81 -1.80 -8.62
N GLY A 50 3.75 -0.67 -7.90
CA GLY A 50 4.68 0.43 -8.10
C GLY A 50 6.13 0.06 -7.73
N ILE A 51 6.32 -0.74 -6.67
CA ILE A 51 7.63 -1.32 -6.31
C ILE A 51 8.12 -2.27 -7.41
N PHE A 52 7.25 -3.14 -7.91
CA PHE A 52 7.57 -4.11 -8.95
C PHE A 52 7.95 -3.42 -10.27
N LEU A 53 7.18 -2.40 -10.68
CA LEU A 53 7.41 -1.64 -11.90
C LEU A 53 8.66 -0.74 -11.81
N SER A 54 8.99 -0.27 -10.61
CA SER A 54 10.20 0.51 -10.34
C SER A 54 11.47 -0.35 -10.35
N SER A 55 11.35 -1.68 -10.36
CA SER A 55 12.51 -2.56 -10.40
C SER A 55 13.11 -2.54 -11.81
N PRO A 56 14.42 -2.27 -11.96
CA PRO A 56 15.04 -2.22 -13.27
C PRO A 56 14.86 -3.56 -13.98
N LYS A 57 14.37 -3.52 -15.23
CA LYS A 57 14.22 -4.70 -16.08
C LYS A 57 15.58 -5.39 -16.19
N LYS A 58 15.69 -6.60 -15.64
CA LYS A 58 16.85 -7.46 -15.80
C LYS A 58 16.87 -7.96 -17.25
N ASN A 59 17.44 -7.16 -18.15
CA ASN A 59 17.81 -7.58 -19.51
C ASN A 59 19.22 -8.15 -19.46
#